data_AF-A0AA51R4V9-F1
#
_entry.id   AF-A0AA51R4V9-F1
#
_cell.length_a   1.000
_cell.length_b   1.000
_cell.length_c   1.000
_cell.angle_alpha   90.00
_cell.angle_beta   90.00
_cell.angle_gamma   90.00
#
_symmetry.space_group_name_H-M   'P 1'
#
loop_
_entity.id
_entity.type
_entity.pdbx_description
1 polymer ?
#
loop_
_entity_poly.entity_id
_entity_poly.type
_entity_poly.pdbx_seq_one_letter_code
_entity_poly.pdbx_strand_id
1 'polypeptide(L)'
;MNESCRNIYQLARNVAGLTQIEASERLGVSVRALGNYELGNTIPHGDIVADMATVYGAKWLGYEHLRLSTKLGQEILPEIDITDIAKSVLVLQKESGDVDDVKPCMIKIACDGRIDRHEEDRWDEVTKEVFEMAGAALSVVFSR
;
A
#
# COMPACT_ATOMS: atom_id res chain seq x y z
N MET A 1 22.41 9.65 -13.21
CA MET A 1 21.99 8.57 -12.29
C MET A 1 21.57 9.22 -10.99
N ASN A 2 20.26 9.18 -10.72
CA ASN A 2 19.62 9.40 -9.42
C ASN A 2 18.19 8.86 -9.61
N GLU A 3 18.04 7.54 -9.58
CA GLU A 3 16.75 6.89 -9.31
C GLU A 3 16.41 7.06 -7.82
N SER A 4 16.53 8.30 -7.33
CA SER A 4 16.27 8.67 -5.95
C SER A 4 14.77 8.67 -5.75
N CYS A 5 14.26 7.61 -5.13
CA CYS A 5 12.93 7.44 -4.55
C CYS A 5 11.90 8.46 -5.05
N ARG A 6 11.32 8.23 -6.23
CA ARG A 6 10.21 9.07 -6.70
C ARG A 6 9.09 8.99 -5.67
N ASN A 7 8.73 10.14 -5.10
CA ASN A 7 7.60 10.26 -4.19
C ASN A 7 6.33 9.66 -4.83
N ILE A 8 5.47 9.02 -4.03
CA ILE A 8 4.22 8.39 -4.49
C ILE A 8 3.36 9.31 -5.36
N TYR A 9 3.28 10.61 -5.04
CA TYR A 9 2.48 11.57 -5.82
C TYR A 9 3.06 11.80 -7.22
N GLN A 10 4.38 11.90 -7.32
CA GLN A 10 5.08 12.08 -8.60
C GLN A 10 5.00 10.81 -9.44
N LEU A 11 5.18 9.66 -8.82
CA LEU A 11 5.06 8.37 -9.48
C LEU A 11 3.66 8.20 -10.08
N ALA A 12 2.61 8.43 -9.30
CA ALA A 12 1.23 8.33 -9.76
C ALA A 12 0.93 9.28 -10.93
N ARG A 13 1.39 10.53 -10.87
CA ARG A 13 1.23 11.48 -11.98
C ARG A 13 1.94 11.00 -13.26
N ASN A 14 3.17 10.53 -13.13
CA ASN A 14 3.96 10.06 -14.26
C ASN A 14 3.33 8.82 -14.92
N VAL A 15 2.81 7.88 -14.12
CA VAL A 15 2.08 6.70 -14.62
C VAL A 15 0.80 7.12 -15.35
N ALA A 16 0.12 8.19 -14.88
CA ALA A 16 -1.03 8.78 -15.58
C ALA A 16 -0.66 9.54 -16.86
N GLY A 17 0.64 9.71 -17.16
CA GLY A 17 1.11 10.43 -18.35
C GLY A 17 0.85 11.94 -18.33
N LEU A 18 0.60 12.53 -17.16
CA LEU A 18 0.27 13.96 -17.03
C LEU A 18 1.51 14.80 -16.73
N THR A 19 1.62 15.96 -17.37
CA THR A 19 2.58 16.99 -16.96
C THR A 19 2.16 17.62 -15.62
N GLN A 20 3.11 18.25 -14.92
CA GLN A 20 2.79 19.00 -13.69
C GLN A 20 1.77 20.12 -13.95
N ILE A 21 1.82 20.76 -15.11
CA ILE A 21 0.87 21.83 -15.47
C ILE A 21 -0.54 21.26 -15.59
N GLU A 22 -0.73 20.24 -16.44
CA GLU A 22 -2.05 19.61 -16.64
C GLU A 22 -2.61 19.02 -15.35
N ALA A 23 -1.77 18.39 -14.53
CA ALA A 23 -2.19 17.86 -13.24
C ALA A 23 -2.63 18.98 -12.28
N SER A 24 -1.87 20.07 -12.21
CA SER A 24 -2.21 21.21 -11.34
C SER A 24 -3.52 21.87 -11.73
N GLU A 25 -3.79 22.01 -13.03
CA GLU A 25 -5.05 22.56 -13.55
C GLU A 25 -6.24 21.66 -13.20
N ARG A 26 -6.11 20.35 -13.38
CA ARG A 26 -7.17 19.37 -13.06
C ARG A 26 -7.46 19.28 -11.56
N LEU A 27 -6.43 19.44 -10.72
CA LEU A 27 -6.54 19.38 -9.26
C LEU A 27 -6.95 20.72 -8.65
N GLY A 28 -6.98 21.81 -9.42
CA GLY A 28 -7.26 23.15 -8.89
C GLY A 28 -6.20 23.67 -7.92
N VAL A 29 -4.94 23.21 -8.04
CA VAL A 29 -3.81 23.65 -7.20
C VAL A 29 -2.77 24.38 -8.04
N SER A 30 -1.92 25.18 -7.42
CA SER A 30 -0.79 25.80 -8.16
C SER A 30 0.27 24.76 -8.54
N VAL A 31 0.92 24.94 -9.70
CA VAL A 31 2.07 24.10 -10.14
C VAL A 31 3.14 24.03 -9.04
N ARG A 32 3.38 25.14 -8.34
CA ARG A 32 4.34 25.22 -7.23
C ARG A 32 3.93 24.35 -6.05
N ALA A 33 2.65 24.36 -5.67
CA ALA A 33 2.13 23.52 -4.59
C ALA A 33 2.26 22.03 -4.95
N LEU A 34 1.88 21.66 -6.19
CA LEU A 34 2.04 20.29 -6.68
C LEU A 34 3.52 19.86 -6.66
N GLY A 35 4.43 20.72 -7.10
CA GLY A 35 5.88 20.47 -7.02
C GLY A 35 6.37 20.25 -5.59
N ASN A 36 5.85 20.99 -4.60
CA ASN A 36 6.17 20.78 -3.19
C ASN A 36 5.69 19.42 -2.68
N TYR A 37 4.50 18.96 -3.11
CA TYR A 37 4.00 17.63 -2.77
C TYR A 37 4.90 16.54 -3.34
N GLU A 38 5.26 16.64 -4.62
CA GLU A 38 6.09 15.68 -5.33
C GLU A 38 7.54 15.61 -4.81
N LEU A 39 8.06 16.72 -4.27
CA LEU A 39 9.36 16.75 -3.60
C LEU A 39 9.31 16.24 -2.15
N GLY A 40 8.12 16.01 -1.60
CA GLY A 40 7.93 15.64 -0.18
C GLY A 40 8.12 16.81 0.79
N ASN A 41 8.22 18.05 0.31
CA ASN A 41 8.36 19.25 1.15
C ASN A 41 7.08 19.55 1.93
N THR A 42 5.94 19.09 1.43
CA THR A 42 4.63 19.28 2.06
C THR A 42 3.81 18.02 1.86
N ILE A 43 3.17 17.53 2.92
CA ILE A 43 2.22 16.42 2.82
C ILE A 43 0.86 17.02 2.40
N PRO A 44 0.30 16.64 1.24
CA PRO A 44 -1.03 17.10 0.84
C PRO A 44 -2.11 16.59 1.79
N HIS A 45 -3.19 17.34 1.93
CA HIS A 45 -4.37 16.89 2.69
C HIS A 45 -5.07 15.72 1.99
N GLY A 46 -5.75 14.89 2.77
CA GLY A 46 -6.46 13.71 2.26
C GLY A 46 -7.43 14.00 1.12
N ASP A 47 -8.13 15.15 1.15
CA ASP A 47 -9.05 15.56 0.08
C ASP A 47 -8.32 15.77 -1.25
N ILE A 48 -7.16 16.44 -1.22
CA ILE A 48 -6.31 16.64 -2.40
C ILE A 48 -5.81 15.30 -2.93
N VAL A 49 -5.45 14.38 -2.03
CA VAL A 49 -4.98 13.04 -2.43
C VAL A 49 -6.10 12.19 -3.03
N ALA A 50 -7.33 12.33 -2.53
CA ALA A 50 -8.50 11.68 -3.13
C ALA A 50 -8.75 12.20 -4.55
N ASP A 51 -8.61 13.51 -4.77
CA ASP A 51 -8.66 14.10 -6.10
C ASP A 51 -7.50 13.62 -6.98
N MET A 52 -6.28 13.52 -6.46
CA MET A 52 -5.13 12.95 -7.17
C MET A 52 -5.37 11.50 -7.59
N ALA A 53 -5.85 10.65 -6.69
CA ALA A 53 -6.14 9.25 -6.97
C ALA A 53 -7.21 9.11 -8.08
N THR A 54 -8.17 10.03 -8.12
CA THR A 54 -9.21 10.09 -9.15
C THR A 54 -8.66 10.58 -10.48
N VAL A 55 -7.98 11.74 -10.50
CA VAL A 55 -7.42 12.37 -11.71
C VAL A 55 -6.34 11.50 -12.36
N TYR A 56 -5.52 10.83 -11.55
CA TYR A 56 -4.44 9.95 -12.04
C TYR A 56 -4.94 8.52 -12.33
N GLY A 57 -6.16 8.17 -11.92
CA GLY A 57 -6.67 6.80 -12.02
C GLY A 57 -5.89 5.80 -11.14
N ALA A 58 -5.25 6.28 -10.07
CA ALA A 58 -4.29 5.55 -9.24
C ALA A 58 -4.83 5.39 -7.82
N LYS A 59 -5.74 4.43 -7.60
CA LYS A 59 -6.35 4.20 -6.26
C LYS A 59 -5.32 3.83 -5.18
N TRP A 60 -4.25 3.14 -5.57
CA TRP A 60 -3.14 2.80 -4.68
C TRP A 60 -2.48 4.03 -4.05
N LEU A 61 -2.54 5.20 -4.68
CA LEU A 61 -1.98 6.44 -4.15
C LEU A 61 -2.66 6.82 -2.83
N GLY A 62 -3.98 6.67 -2.74
CA GLY A 62 -4.73 6.95 -1.53
C GLY A 62 -4.35 5.99 -0.39
N TYR A 63 -4.18 4.71 -0.73
CA TYR A 63 -3.73 3.70 0.24
C TYR A 63 -2.33 4.02 0.79
N GLU A 64 -1.36 4.26 -0.10
CA GLU A 64 0.02 4.59 0.29
C GLU A 64 0.10 5.91 1.05
N HIS A 65 -0.73 6.90 0.71
CA HIS A 65 -0.81 8.13 1.48
C HIS A 65 -1.26 7.85 2.93
N LEU A 66 -2.31 7.06 3.13
CA LEU A 66 -2.79 6.72 4.47
C LEU A 66 -1.74 5.91 5.26
N ARG A 67 -1.09 4.95 4.59
CA ARG A 67 -0.01 4.15 5.18
C ARG A 67 1.17 5.02 5.61
N LEU A 68 1.64 5.91 4.74
CA LEU A 68 2.87 6.68 4.97
C LEU A 68 2.65 7.97 5.77
N SER A 69 1.44 8.54 5.78
CA SER A 69 1.14 9.82 6.44
C SER A 69 1.21 9.77 7.97
N THR A 70 1.06 8.58 8.57
CA THR A 70 1.05 8.43 10.03
C THR A 70 1.82 7.18 10.48
N LYS A 71 2.40 7.23 11.68
CA LYS A 71 3.03 6.06 12.30
C LYS A 71 2.04 4.90 12.48
N LEU A 72 0.81 5.23 12.88
CA LEU A 72 -0.27 4.23 13.01
C LEU A 72 -0.54 3.54 11.67
N GLY A 73 -0.61 4.30 10.57
CA GLY A 73 -0.77 3.75 9.22
C GLY A 73 0.33 2.75 8.85
N GLN A 74 1.59 3.08 9.15
CA GLN A 74 2.73 2.19 8.89
C GLN A 74 2.69 0.90 9.73
N GLU A 75 2.08 0.95 10.92
CA GLU A 75 1.97 -0.20 11.83
C GLU A 75 0.80 -1.13 11.46
N ILE A 76 -0.32 -0.59 10.95
CA ILE A 76 -1.55 -1.37 10.75
C ILE A 76 -1.90 -1.69 9.29
N LEU A 77 -1.32 -0.96 8.33
CA LEU A 77 -1.61 -1.15 6.90
C LEU A 77 -0.45 -1.91 6.24
N PRO A 78 -0.71 -3.07 5.61
CA PRO A 78 0.35 -3.84 4.97
C PRO A 78 0.96 -3.06 3.81
N GLU A 79 2.25 -3.28 3.56
CA GLU A 79 2.92 -2.73 2.39
C GLU A 79 2.41 -3.38 1.11
N ILE A 80 2.30 -2.60 0.03
CA ILE A 80 1.87 -3.08 -1.28
C ILE A 80 2.96 -2.83 -2.33
N ASP A 81 3.05 -3.75 -3.28
CA ASP A 81 3.94 -3.65 -4.43
C ASP A 81 3.14 -3.68 -5.74
N ILE A 82 3.13 -2.55 -6.43
CA ILE A 82 2.39 -2.31 -7.67
C ILE A 82 3.32 -2.16 -8.88
N THR A 83 4.58 -2.58 -8.76
CA THR A 83 5.59 -2.36 -9.81
C THR A 83 5.39 -3.25 -11.03
N ASP A 84 4.93 -4.50 -10.85
CA ASP A 84 4.78 -5.47 -11.91
C ASP A 84 3.67 -6.49 -11.60
N ILE A 85 2.72 -6.67 -12.52
CA ILE A 85 1.56 -7.55 -12.34
C ILE A 85 2.01 -9.00 -12.09
N ALA A 86 2.99 -9.50 -12.86
CA ALA A 86 3.43 -10.87 -12.74
C ALA A 86 4.07 -11.12 -11.37
N LYS A 87 4.88 -10.15 -10.90
CA LYS A 87 5.43 -10.16 -9.55
C LYS A 87 4.34 -10.18 -8.49
N SER A 88 3.35 -9.29 -8.54
CA SER A 88 2.28 -9.22 -7.54
C SER A 88 1.45 -10.53 -7.51
N VAL A 89 1.19 -11.15 -8.67
CA VAL A 89 0.53 -12.46 -8.73
C VAL A 89 1.39 -13.56 -8.12
N LEU A 90 2.69 -13.62 -8.44
CA LEU A 90 3.61 -14.63 -7.89
C LEU A 90 3.75 -14.50 -6.37
N VAL A 91 3.88 -13.27 -5.86
CA VAL A 91 3.93 -13.01 -4.41
C VAL A 91 2.63 -13.49 -3.76
N LEU A 92 1.46 -13.15 -4.31
CA LEU A 92 0.18 -13.64 -3.77
C LEU A 92 0.11 -15.18 -3.74
N GLN A 93 0.59 -15.87 -4.77
CA GLN A 93 0.59 -17.35 -4.76
C GLN A 93 1.54 -17.92 -3.70
N LYS A 94 2.70 -17.29 -3.48
CA LYS A 94 3.64 -17.67 -2.42
C LYS A 94 2.99 -17.47 -1.04
N GLU A 95 2.44 -16.29 -0.75
CA GLU A 95 1.80 -15.99 0.54
C GLU A 95 0.55 -16.87 0.79
N SER A 96 -0.18 -17.22 -0.26
CA SER A 96 -1.30 -18.17 -0.13
C SER A 96 -0.82 -19.57 0.31
N GLY A 97 0.36 -20.00 -0.15
CA GLY A 97 0.98 -21.25 0.30
C GLY A 97 1.41 -21.18 1.75
N ASP A 98 2.05 -20.08 2.16
CA ASP A 98 2.50 -19.88 3.55
C ASP A 98 1.29 -19.88 4.52
N VAL A 99 0.19 -19.25 4.13
CA VAL A 99 -1.07 -19.29 4.90
C VAL A 99 -1.64 -20.71 4.98
N ASP A 100 -1.57 -21.50 3.91
CA ASP A 100 -2.01 -22.90 3.93
C ASP A 100 -1.15 -23.76 4.87
N ASP A 101 0.15 -23.47 5.01
CA ASP A 101 1.05 -24.17 5.94
C ASP A 101 0.72 -23.88 7.41
N VAL A 102 0.34 -22.64 7.75
CA VAL A 102 -0.02 -22.26 9.14
C VAL A 102 -1.48 -22.53 9.48
N LYS A 103 -2.32 -22.85 8.50
CA LYS A 103 -3.77 -23.08 8.65
C LYS A 103 -4.14 -24.12 9.71
N PRO A 104 -3.48 -25.30 9.84
CA PRO A 104 -3.80 -26.24 10.91
C PRO A 104 -3.51 -25.67 12.30
N CYS A 105 -2.44 -24.86 12.43
CA CYS A 105 -2.08 -24.18 13.67
C CYS A 105 -3.14 -23.13 14.04
N MET A 106 -3.52 -22.30 13.06
CA MET A 106 -4.57 -21.29 13.19
C MET A 106 -5.88 -21.88 13.69
N ILE A 107 -6.35 -22.99 13.10
CA ILE A 107 -7.57 -23.69 13.54
C ILE A 107 -7.42 -24.19 14.96
N LYS A 108 -6.28 -24.82 15.29
CA LYS A 108 -6.05 -25.41 16.62
C LYS A 108 -6.11 -24.37 17.73
N ILE A 109 -5.41 -23.23 17.55
CA ILE A 109 -5.38 -22.13 18.53
C ILE A 109 -6.76 -21.48 18.63
N ALA A 110 -7.43 -21.22 17.50
CA ALA A 110 -8.73 -20.54 17.51
C ALA A 110 -9.91 -21.39 18.05
N CYS A 111 -9.74 -22.70 18.25
CA CYS A 111 -10.83 -23.64 18.60
C CYS A 111 -11.60 -23.25 19.86
N ASP A 112 -10.92 -22.76 20.89
CA ASP A 112 -11.55 -22.40 22.17
C ASP A 112 -11.84 -20.90 22.31
N GLY A 113 -11.53 -20.13 21.25
CA GLY A 113 -11.73 -18.69 21.16
C GLY A 113 -10.77 -17.86 22.02
N ARG A 114 -9.68 -18.45 22.52
CA ARG A 114 -8.68 -17.76 23.35
C ARG A 114 -7.28 -18.10 22.86
N ILE A 115 -6.36 -17.15 22.97
CA ILE A 115 -4.94 -17.38 22.71
C ILE A 115 -4.28 -17.46 24.07
N ASP A 116 -3.80 -18.64 24.45
CA ASP A 116 -3.08 -18.80 25.69
C ASP A 116 -1.64 -18.29 25.56
N ARG A 117 -0.98 -17.95 26.69
CA ARG A 117 0.41 -17.43 26.68
C ARG A 117 1.43 -18.32 25.98
N HIS A 118 1.18 -19.63 25.93
CA HIS A 118 2.07 -20.59 25.27
C HIS A 118 1.82 -20.69 23.76
N GLU A 119 0.77 -20.04 23.27
CA GLU A 119 0.36 -20.00 21.87
C GLU A 119 0.65 -18.63 21.23
N GLU A 120 0.94 -17.59 22.02
CA GLU A 120 1.23 -16.21 21.55
C GLU A 120 2.25 -16.20 20.40
N ASP A 121 3.42 -16.82 20.58
CA ASP A 121 4.47 -16.85 19.54
C ASP A 121 3.97 -17.47 18.22
N ARG A 122 3.19 -18.56 18.31
CA ARG A 122 2.61 -19.24 17.13
C ARG A 122 1.49 -18.43 16.50
N TRP A 123 0.74 -17.70 17.31
CA TRP A 123 -0.31 -16.82 16.83
C TRP A 123 0.27 -15.59 16.13
N ASP A 124 1.39 -15.07 16.62
CA ASP A 124 2.14 -14.01 15.96
C ASP A 124 2.65 -14.46 14.58
N GLU A 125 3.16 -15.70 14.45
CA GLU A 125 3.47 -16.30 13.15
C GLU A 125 2.25 -16.36 12.24
N VAL A 126 1.11 -16.88 12.72
CA VAL A 126 -0.14 -16.96 11.95
C VAL A 126 -0.59 -15.59 11.46
N THR A 127 -0.61 -14.59 12.35
CA THR A 127 -1.08 -13.24 12.01
C THR A 127 -0.13 -12.53 11.05
N LYS A 128 1.19 -12.76 11.17
CA LYS A 128 2.18 -12.28 10.22
C LYS A 128 1.92 -12.82 8.81
N GLU A 129 1.77 -14.13 8.64
CA GLU A 129 1.52 -14.72 7.31
C GLU A 129 0.19 -14.23 6.70
N VAL A 130 -0.86 -14.10 7.52
CA VAL A 130 -2.14 -13.52 7.07
C VAL A 130 -1.98 -12.06 6.65
N PHE A 131 -1.19 -11.28 7.37
CA PHE A 131 -0.95 -9.87 7.06
C PHE A 131 -0.12 -9.69 5.77
N GLU A 132 0.90 -10.53 5.57
CA GLU A 132 1.69 -10.60 4.33
C GLU A 132 0.79 -10.97 3.13
N MET A 133 -0.07 -11.97 3.29
CA MET A 133 -1.08 -12.34 2.28
C MET A 133 -2.05 -11.19 1.96
N ALA A 134 -2.49 -10.43 2.97
CA ALA A 134 -3.36 -9.27 2.76
C ALA A 134 -2.68 -8.18 1.92
N GLY A 135 -1.40 -7.88 2.20
CA GLY A 135 -0.59 -6.96 1.40
C GLY A 135 -0.42 -7.43 -0.04
N ALA A 136 -0.12 -8.73 -0.23
CA ALA A 136 -0.01 -9.33 -1.56
C ALA A 136 -1.34 -9.29 -2.33
N ALA A 137 -2.47 -9.53 -1.67
CA ALA A 137 -3.79 -9.45 -2.28
C ALA A 137 -4.12 -8.01 -2.72
N LEU A 138 -3.85 -7.02 -1.85
CA LEU A 138 -4.04 -5.60 -2.18
C LEU A 138 -3.12 -5.17 -3.35
N SER A 139 -1.89 -5.67 -3.38
CA SER A 139 -0.95 -5.47 -4.48
C SER A 139 -1.54 -5.90 -5.82
N VAL A 140 -2.19 -7.08 -5.87
CA VAL A 140 -2.88 -7.55 -7.08
C VAL A 140 -4.10 -6.68 -7.41
N VAL A 141 -4.91 -6.29 -6.43
CA VAL A 141 -6.09 -5.42 -6.63
C VAL A 141 -5.71 -4.07 -7.23
N PHE A 142 -4.54 -3.55 -6.87
CA PHE A 142 -4.06 -2.25 -7.31
C PHE A 142 -3.16 -2.27 -8.55
N SER A 143 -2.63 -3.43 -8.90
CA SER A 143 -1.86 -3.63 -10.12
C SER A 143 -2.76 -3.47 -11.35
N ARG A 144 -2.22 -2.87 -12.42
CA ARG A 144 -2.93 -2.63 -13.68
C ARG A 144 -2.08 -3.01 -14.87
#